data_AF-A0A8B7NQ71-F1
#
_entry.id   AF-A0A8B7NQ71-F1
#
_cell.length_a   1.000
_cell.length_b   1.000
_cell.length_c   1.000
_cell.angle_alpha   90.00
_cell.angle_beta   90.00
_cell.angle_gamma   90.00
#
_symmetry.space_group_name_H-M   'P 1'
#
loop_
_entity.id
_entity.type
_entity.pdbx_description
1 polymer ?
#
loop_
_entity_poly.entity_id
_entity_poly.type
_entity_poly.pdbx_seq_one_letter_code
_entity_poly.pdbx_strand_id
1 'polypeptide(L)'
;MAYHAEVDRAVTTCFAKFRAPQVSNDNGIQTLFSLFRKKRSAPRYPSSRVKFIADEIKTEVDYFRCVMTEMGITDKDNKLNADAIVARIKSAGLAAQLESDMLHAVSECTKYALCVPPGKDSYPLPNDVITTKHYLFCENELRSYACLKNDARWLVDDFDLRGADHRLDFLATDQDKVAALLFANNIVGPDDFGLYE
;
A
#
# COMPACT_ATOMS: atom_id res chain seq x y z
N MET A 1 -17.57 5.99 -6.91
CA MET A 1 -18.39 4.76 -6.78
C MET A 1 -17.80 3.57 -7.56
N ALA A 2 -17.18 3.75 -8.74
CA ALA A 2 -16.60 2.63 -9.50
C ALA A 2 -15.39 1.95 -8.82
N TYR A 3 -14.50 2.70 -8.18
CA TYR A 3 -13.30 2.15 -7.54
C TYR A 3 -13.60 1.19 -6.38
N HIS A 4 -14.56 1.51 -5.51
CA HIS A 4 -14.98 0.60 -4.43
C HIS A 4 -15.56 -0.71 -4.97
N ALA A 5 -16.38 -0.65 -6.03
CA ALA A 5 -16.92 -1.83 -6.67
C ALA A 5 -15.84 -2.70 -7.33
N GLU A 6 -14.78 -2.10 -7.89
CA GLU A 6 -13.62 -2.82 -8.43
C GLU A 6 -12.81 -3.49 -7.32
N VAL A 7 -12.54 -2.81 -6.21
CA VAL A 7 -11.86 -3.37 -5.05
C VAL A 7 -12.67 -4.54 -4.47
N ASP A 8 -13.97 -4.33 -4.25
CA ASP A 8 -14.88 -5.37 -3.74
C ASP A 8 -14.92 -6.59 -4.67
N ARG A 9 -14.95 -6.36 -5.99
CA ARG A 9 -14.89 -7.43 -6.99
C ARG A 9 -13.56 -8.18 -6.93
N ALA A 10 -12.43 -7.48 -6.88
CA ALA A 10 -11.10 -8.09 -6.82
C ALA A 10 -10.94 -8.93 -5.54
N VAL A 11 -11.31 -8.35 -4.39
CA VAL A 11 -11.32 -9.01 -3.09
C VAL A 11 -12.22 -10.25 -3.12
N THR A 12 -13.46 -10.13 -3.59
CA THR A 12 -14.40 -11.26 -3.65
C THR A 12 -13.90 -12.38 -4.58
N THR A 13 -13.35 -12.01 -5.74
CA THR A 13 -12.83 -12.97 -6.73
C THR A 13 -11.63 -13.73 -6.18
N CYS A 14 -10.70 -13.04 -5.53
CA CYS A 14 -9.51 -13.66 -4.96
C CYS A 14 -9.84 -14.43 -3.67
N PHE A 15 -10.74 -13.93 -2.84
CA PHE A 15 -11.18 -14.61 -1.62
C PHE A 15 -11.79 -15.97 -1.95
N ALA A 16 -12.59 -16.06 -3.02
CA ALA A 16 -13.14 -17.33 -3.49
C ALA A 16 -12.05 -18.33 -3.96
N LYS A 17 -10.94 -17.84 -4.51
CA LYS A 17 -9.81 -18.68 -4.99
C LYS A 17 -8.94 -19.21 -3.84
N PHE A 18 -8.76 -18.44 -2.76
CA PHE A 18 -7.84 -18.75 -1.67
C PHE A 18 -8.53 -19.14 -0.36
N ARG A 19 -9.79 -19.62 -0.44
CA ARG A 19 -10.56 -20.12 0.70
C ARG A 19 -9.69 -21.05 1.57
N ALA A 20 -9.47 -20.65 2.81
CA ALA A 20 -8.65 -21.40 3.75
C ALA A 20 -9.08 -22.87 3.80
N PRO A 21 -8.16 -23.84 3.68
CA PRO A 21 -8.50 -25.23 3.95
C PRO A 21 -8.94 -25.35 5.42
N GLN A 22 -10.17 -25.84 5.63
CA GLN A 22 -10.63 -26.29 6.93
C GLN A 22 -9.69 -27.38 7.43
N VAL A 23 -9.29 -27.26 8.69
CA VAL A 23 -8.35 -28.12 9.41
C VAL A 23 -8.79 -29.59 9.29
N SER A 24 -8.06 -30.38 8.48
CA SER A 24 -8.02 -31.83 8.63
C SER A 24 -6.90 -32.17 9.59
N ASN A 25 -7.27 -32.69 10.74
CA ASN A 25 -6.36 -33.08 11.81
C ASN A 25 -5.77 -34.47 11.47
N ASP A 26 -4.84 -34.54 10.51
CA ASP A 26 -4.24 -35.82 10.11
C ASP A 26 -2.93 -36.08 10.84
N ASN A 27 -3.03 -36.96 11.83
CA ASN A 27 -1.92 -37.68 12.44
C ASN A 27 -1.32 -38.68 11.44
N GLY A 28 0.00 -38.64 11.25
CA GLY A 28 0.76 -39.59 10.42
C GLY A 28 1.30 -38.91 9.18
N ILE A 29 2.61 -38.86 8.93
CA ILE A 29 3.45 -40.02 8.67
C ILE A 29 4.86 -39.72 9.20
N GLN A 30 5.28 -40.52 10.18
CA GLN A 30 6.70 -40.77 10.42
C GLN A 30 7.24 -41.67 9.30
N THR A 31 8.56 -41.62 9.16
CA THR A 31 9.46 -42.63 8.58
C THR A 31 10.01 -42.28 7.19
N LEU A 32 11.36 -42.31 7.11
CA LEU A 32 12.24 -42.35 5.93
C LEU A 32 13.17 -41.14 5.65
N PHE A 33 13.66 -40.44 6.68
CA PHE A 33 14.91 -39.65 6.54
C PHE A 33 15.86 -39.78 7.74
N SER A 34 15.96 -40.98 8.32
CA SER A 34 17.06 -41.32 9.21
C SER A 34 18.12 -42.06 8.40
N LEU A 35 19.22 -41.39 8.02
CA LEU A 35 20.54 -42.04 7.93
C LEU A 35 21.75 -41.11 7.72
N PHE A 36 21.61 -39.80 7.45
CA PHE A 36 22.80 -38.94 7.30
C PHE A 36 22.62 -37.50 7.78
N ARG A 37 22.84 -37.23 9.08
CA ARG A 37 23.63 -36.07 9.58
C ARG A 37 23.71 -36.05 11.11
N LYS A 38 24.93 -36.11 11.62
CA LYS A 38 25.29 -35.83 13.02
C LYS A 38 24.72 -34.49 13.50
N LYS A 39 24.09 -34.52 14.69
CA LYS A 39 23.77 -33.42 15.63
C LYS A 39 23.65 -32.01 15.02
N ARG A 40 22.53 -31.71 14.35
CA ARG A 40 21.85 -30.43 14.61
C ARG A 40 21.05 -30.65 15.89
N SER A 41 21.10 -29.71 16.83
CA SER A 41 20.14 -29.67 17.94
C SER A 41 18.74 -29.93 17.38
N ALA A 42 17.94 -30.73 18.10
CA ALA A 42 16.58 -31.04 17.68
C ALA A 42 15.87 -29.75 17.20
N PRO A 43 15.09 -29.79 16.11
CA PRO A 43 14.37 -28.61 15.64
C PRO A 43 13.68 -27.92 16.81
N ARG A 44 13.91 -26.62 17.02
CA ARG A 44 13.28 -25.86 18.12
C ARG A 44 11.75 -25.89 18.03
N TYR A 45 11.20 -26.21 16.85
CA TYR A 45 9.78 -26.37 16.57
C TYR A 45 9.50 -27.63 15.73
N PRO A 46 8.32 -28.28 15.91
CA PRO A 46 7.90 -29.39 15.07
C PRO A 46 7.80 -29.00 13.59
N SER A 47 8.25 -29.88 12.68
CA SER A 47 8.20 -29.63 11.23
C SER A 47 6.79 -29.36 10.70
N SER A 48 5.76 -29.99 11.29
CA SER A 48 4.35 -29.74 10.96
C SER A 48 3.93 -28.30 11.26
N ARG A 49 4.40 -27.73 12.38
CA ARG A 49 4.09 -26.35 12.77
C ARG A 49 4.79 -25.33 11.87
N VAL A 50 6.05 -25.60 11.50
CA VAL A 50 6.77 -24.75 10.53
C VAL A 50 6.09 -24.78 9.17
N LYS A 51 5.66 -25.97 8.70
CA LYS A 51 4.93 -26.12 7.45
C LYS A 51 3.59 -25.36 7.48
N PHE A 52 2.82 -25.50 8.56
CA PHE A 52 1.56 -24.78 8.73
C PHE A 52 1.74 -23.26 8.61
N ILE A 53 2.71 -22.69 9.33
CA ILE A 53 2.99 -21.24 9.27
C ILE A 53 3.43 -20.81 7.86
N ALA A 54 4.25 -21.63 7.20
CA ALA A 54 4.68 -21.34 5.83
C ALA A 54 3.51 -21.37 4.83
N ASP A 55 2.57 -22.31 5.00
CA ASP A 55 1.37 -22.43 4.16
C ASP A 55 0.41 -21.25 4.38
N GLU A 56 0.27 -20.74 5.61
CA GLU A 56 -0.50 -19.52 5.89
C GLU A 56 0.15 -18.27 5.25
N ILE A 57 1.45 -18.06 5.46
CA ILE A 57 2.17 -16.93 4.84
C ILE A 57 2.05 -17.00 3.31
N LYS A 58 2.18 -18.19 2.73
CA LYS A 58 2.02 -18.39 1.30
C LYS A 58 0.62 -18.01 0.83
N THR A 59 -0.41 -18.41 1.57
CA THR A 59 -1.81 -18.11 1.24
C THR A 59 -2.07 -16.60 1.25
N GLU A 60 -1.56 -15.88 2.26
CA GLU A 60 -1.66 -14.43 2.36
C GLU A 60 -0.94 -13.72 1.20
N VAL A 61 0.26 -14.21 0.84
CA VAL A 61 1.03 -13.69 -0.30
C VAL A 61 0.29 -13.91 -1.62
N ASP A 62 -0.22 -15.12 -1.85
CA ASP A 62 -0.90 -15.47 -3.10
C ASP A 62 -2.25 -14.73 -3.22
N TYR A 63 -2.95 -14.53 -2.10
CA TYR A 63 -4.14 -13.70 -2.02
C TYR A 63 -3.83 -12.23 -2.37
N PHE A 64 -2.81 -11.64 -1.74
CA PHE A 64 -2.39 -10.27 -2.02
C PHE A 64 -2.03 -10.08 -3.51
N ARG A 65 -1.21 -10.97 -4.07
CA ARG A 65 -0.82 -10.96 -5.49
C ARG A 65 -2.03 -11.01 -6.42
N CYS A 66 -3.01 -11.85 -6.10
CA CYS A 66 -4.24 -11.94 -6.87
C CYS A 66 -4.99 -10.61 -6.87
N VAL A 67 -5.21 -10.01 -5.70
CA VAL A 67 -5.95 -8.74 -5.59
C VAL A 67 -5.23 -7.64 -6.37
N MET A 68 -3.91 -7.52 -6.21
CA MET A 68 -3.12 -6.49 -6.91
C MET A 68 -3.14 -6.66 -8.44
N THR A 69 -3.13 -7.90 -8.92
CA THR A 69 -3.22 -8.20 -10.35
C THR A 69 -4.62 -7.90 -10.90
N GLU A 70 -5.67 -8.30 -10.20
CA GLU A 70 -7.07 -8.00 -10.60
C GLU A 70 -7.36 -6.50 -10.58
N MET A 71 -6.75 -5.76 -9.64
CA MET A 71 -6.82 -4.31 -9.60
C MET A 71 -5.96 -3.62 -10.67
N GLY A 72 -5.11 -4.37 -11.39
CA GLY A 72 -4.19 -3.82 -12.39
C GLY A 72 -3.06 -2.96 -11.80
N ILE A 73 -2.80 -3.10 -10.50
CA ILE A 73 -1.65 -2.47 -9.82
C ILE A 73 -0.37 -3.21 -10.19
N THR A 74 -0.44 -4.55 -10.27
CA THR A 74 0.65 -5.40 -10.75
C THR A 74 0.28 -6.12 -12.04
N ASP A 75 1.29 -6.51 -12.81
CA ASP A 75 1.14 -7.40 -13.95
C ASP A 75 1.10 -8.89 -13.51
N LYS A 76 1.03 -9.79 -14.49
CA LYS A 76 0.99 -11.24 -14.27
C LYS A 76 2.26 -11.81 -13.63
N ASP A 77 3.36 -11.08 -13.69
CA ASP A 77 4.64 -11.44 -13.08
C ASP A 77 4.80 -10.82 -11.68
N ASN A 78 3.73 -10.22 -11.13
CA ASN A 78 3.69 -9.48 -9.86
C ASN A 78 4.59 -8.24 -9.84
N LYS A 79 4.89 -7.66 -10.99
CA LYS A 79 5.64 -6.40 -11.07
C LYS A 79 4.67 -5.24 -11.13
N LEU A 80 5.04 -4.11 -10.51
CA LEU A 80 4.25 -2.89 -10.55
C LEU A 80 3.99 -2.46 -12.01
N ASN A 81 2.74 -2.21 -12.34
CA ASN A 81 2.31 -1.83 -13.69
C ASN A 81 1.90 -0.35 -13.74
N ALA A 82 2.89 0.54 -13.64
CA ALA A 82 2.67 1.99 -13.62
C ALA A 82 1.91 2.48 -14.86
N ASP A 83 2.15 1.90 -16.04
CA ASP A 83 1.48 2.28 -17.28
C ASP A 83 -0.03 2.01 -17.25
N ALA A 84 -0.45 0.88 -16.70
CA ALA A 84 -1.88 0.58 -16.53
C ALA A 84 -2.55 1.55 -15.55
N ILE A 85 -1.85 1.94 -14.49
CA ILE A 85 -2.34 2.91 -13.50
C ILE A 85 -2.47 4.30 -14.15
N VAL A 86 -1.45 4.75 -14.88
CA VAL A 86 -1.47 6.00 -15.67
C VAL A 86 -2.63 6.02 -16.66
N ALA A 87 -2.82 4.93 -17.42
CA ALA A 87 -3.91 4.82 -18.38
C ALA A 87 -5.28 4.94 -17.71
N ARG A 88 -5.45 4.35 -16.52
CA ARG A 88 -6.67 4.44 -15.72
C ARG A 88 -6.94 5.88 -15.24
N ILE A 89 -5.90 6.59 -14.79
CA ILE A 89 -6.05 7.98 -14.34
C ILE A 89 -6.50 8.87 -15.50
N LYS A 90 -5.89 8.71 -16.68
CA LYS A 90 -6.25 9.45 -17.89
C LYS A 90 -7.66 9.14 -18.40
N SER A 91 -8.15 7.93 -18.19
CA SER A 91 -9.51 7.54 -18.60
C SER A 91 -10.59 7.90 -17.59
N ALA A 92 -10.22 8.36 -16.39
CA ALA A 92 -11.17 8.68 -15.32
C ALA A 92 -11.90 10.03 -15.53
N GLY A 93 -11.49 10.84 -16.52
CA GLY A 93 -12.15 12.12 -16.82
C GLY A 93 -11.97 13.17 -15.73
N LEU A 94 -10.79 13.21 -15.12
CA LEU A 94 -10.47 14.16 -14.04
C LEU A 94 -10.24 15.57 -14.59
N ALA A 95 -10.38 16.57 -13.72
CA ALA A 95 -9.96 17.93 -14.06
C ALA A 95 -8.45 17.95 -14.33
N ALA A 96 -8.00 18.72 -15.34
CA ALA A 96 -6.63 18.66 -15.86
C ALA A 96 -5.53 18.79 -14.79
N GLN A 97 -5.72 19.68 -13.81
CA GLN A 97 -4.76 19.85 -12.72
C GLN A 97 -4.76 18.67 -11.75
N LEU A 98 -5.94 18.13 -11.39
CA LEU A 98 -6.03 16.92 -10.55
C LEU A 98 -5.43 15.70 -11.26
N GLU A 99 -5.68 15.55 -12.57
CA GLU A 99 -5.04 14.53 -13.39
C GLU A 99 -3.52 14.65 -13.33
N SER A 100 -2.99 15.87 -13.52
CA SER A 100 -1.56 16.14 -13.43
C SER A 100 -0.97 15.76 -12.06
N ASP A 101 -1.63 16.14 -10.97
CA ASP A 101 -1.19 15.81 -9.61
C ASP A 101 -1.21 14.29 -9.36
N MET A 102 -2.24 13.59 -9.85
CA MET A 102 -2.35 12.12 -9.76
C MET A 102 -1.28 11.40 -10.59
N LEU A 103 -0.98 11.87 -11.79
CA LEU A 103 0.09 11.31 -12.63
C LEU A 103 1.47 11.53 -12.01
N HIS A 104 1.67 12.69 -11.38
CA HIS A 104 2.88 12.97 -10.60
C HIS A 104 3.01 11.99 -9.41
N ALA A 105 1.92 11.74 -8.67
CA ALA A 105 1.89 10.78 -7.59
C ALA A 105 2.31 9.36 -8.04
N VAL A 106 1.79 8.88 -9.17
CA VAL A 106 2.18 7.57 -9.73
C VAL A 106 3.67 7.52 -10.05
N SER A 107 4.22 8.59 -10.64
CA SER A 107 5.64 8.67 -10.99
C SER A 107 6.53 8.60 -9.74
N GLU A 108 6.25 9.44 -8.75
CA GLU A 108 7.04 9.50 -7.52
C GLU A 108 6.94 8.22 -6.70
N CYS A 109 5.75 7.65 -6.57
CA CYS A 109 5.55 6.42 -5.81
C CYS A 109 6.16 5.19 -6.49
N THR A 110 6.20 5.17 -7.82
CA THR A 110 6.93 4.13 -8.56
C THR A 110 8.43 4.21 -8.26
N LYS A 111 9.03 5.41 -8.30
CA LYS A 111 10.44 5.60 -7.96
C LYS A 111 10.71 5.21 -6.50
N TYR A 112 9.87 5.67 -5.57
CA TYR A 112 9.98 5.34 -4.16
C TYR A 112 9.99 3.82 -3.93
N ALA A 113 9.01 3.11 -4.46
CA ALA A 113 8.88 1.66 -4.30
C ALA A 113 10.08 0.88 -4.85
N LEU A 114 10.69 1.35 -5.93
CA LEU A 114 11.87 0.71 -6.56
C LEU A 114 13.19 1.07 -5.86
N CYS A 115 13.23 2.19 -5.12
CA CYS A 115 14.43 2.65 -4.42
C CYS A 115 14.58 2.05 -3.01
N VAL A 116 13.52 1.48 -2.41
CA VAL A 116 13.63 0.84 -1.09
C VAL A 116 14.38 -0.49 -1.24
N PRO A 117 15.57 -0.65 -0.62
CA PRO A 117 16.38 -1.85 -0.81
C PRO A 117 15.69 -3.06 -0.15
N PRO A 118 15.68 -4.22 -0.83
CA PRO A 118 15.08 -5.44 -0.31
C PRO A 118 15.79 -5.87 0.99
N GLY A 119 15.00 -6.20 2.02
CA GLY A 119 15.50 -6.69 3.31
C GLY A 119 15.84 -5.63 4.36
N LYS A 120 15.56 -4.33 4.12
CA LYS A 120 15.53 -3.33 5.21
C LYS A 120 14.31 -3.50 6.11
N ASP A 121 13.21 -3.97 5.54
CA ASP A 121 12.01 -4.31 6.30
C ASP A 121 12.15 -5.71 6.89
N SER A 122 11.89 -5.84 8.20
CA SER A 122 12.06 -7.08 8.98
C SER A 122 11.04 -8.18 8.65
N TYR A 123 10.26 -8.02 7.58
CA TYR A 123 9.15 -8.89 7.24
C TYR A 123 9.59 -10.06 6.36
N PRO A 124 9.17 -11.30 6.65
CA PRO A 124 9.48 -12.48 5.86
C PRO A 124 8.59 -12.57 4.61
N LEU A 125 8.57 -11.51 3.80
CA LEU A 125 7.75 -11.41 2.59
C LEU A 125 8.62 -11.40 1.33
N PRO A 126 8.11 -11.92 0.19
CA PRO A 126 8.78 -11.76 -1.10
C PRO A 126 8.97 -10.29 -1.48
N ASN A 127 10.06 -10.00 -2.21
CA ASN A 127 10.40 -8.63 -2.59
C ASN A 127 9.32 -7.93 -3.43
N ASP A 128 8.65 -8.66 -4.33
CA ASP A 128 7.54 -8.12 -5.12
C ASP A 128 6.41 -7.59 -4.23
N VAL A 129 6.03 -8.35 -3.19
CA VAL A 129 5.02 -7.93 -2.22
C VAL A 129 5.46 -6.69 -1.45
N ILE A 130 6.72 -6.64 -1.02
CA ILE A 130 7.28 -5.49 -0.30
C ILE A 130 7.27 -4.24 -1.19
N THR A 131 7.75 -4.35 -2.42
CA THR A 131 7.75 -3.26 -3.41
C THR A 131 6.32 -2.75 -3.65
N THR A 132 5.35 -3.63 -3.88
CA THR A 132 3.96 -3.21 -4.09
C THR A 132 3.38 -2.56 -2.84
N LYS A 133 3.68 -3.04 -1.63
CA LYS A 133 3.25 -2.40 -0.38
C LYS A 133 3.81 -0.98 -0.22
N HIS A 134 5.09 -0.76 -0.53
CA HIS A 134 5.66 0.60 -0.53
C HIS A 134 5.00 1.51 -1.55
N TYR A 135 4.71 0.99 -2.74
CA TYR A 135 3.96 1.73 -3.74
C TYR A 135 2.59 2.15 -3.22
N LEU A 136 1.80 1.20 -2.69
CA LEU A 136 0.45 1.46 -2.16
C LEU A 136 0.48 2.47 -1.01
N PHE A 137 1.46 2.37 -0.12
CA PHE A 137 1.62 3.33 0.97
C PHE A 137 1.85 4.74 0.43
N CYS A 138 2.83 4.92 -0.46
CA CYS A 138 3.08 6.23 -1.06
C CYS A 138 1.89 6.74 -1.88
N GLU A 139 1.27 5.88 -2.69
CA GLU A 139 0.18 6.25 -3.58
C GLU A 139 -1.03 6.71 -2.78
N ASN A 140 -1.33 6.06 -1.66
CA ASN A 140 -2.39 6.49 -0.77
C ASN A 140 -2.18 7.91 -0.23
N GLU A 141 -0.96 8.23 0.21
CA GLU A 141 -0.60 9.55 0.74
C GLU A 141 -0.71 10.63 -0.34
N LEU A 142 -0.03 10.43 -1.48
CA LEU A 142 0.01 11.44 -2.54
C LEU A 142 -1.33 11.59 -3.27
N ARG A 143 -2.12 10.52 -3.41
CA ARG A 143 -3.49 10.60 -3.92
C ARG A 143 -4.37 11.44 -3.00
N SER A 144 -4.28 11.20 -1.69
CA SER A 144 -5.06 11.96 -0.69
C SER A 144 -4.67 13.44 -0.72
N TYR A 145 -3.37 13.73 -0.79
CA TYR A 145 -2.87 15.09 -0.94
C TYR A 145 -3.35 15.76 -2.25
N ALA A 146 -3.32 15.04 -3.39
CA ALA A 146 -3.82 15.56 -4.66
C ALA A 146 -5.31 15.91 -4.62
N CYS A 147 -6.13 15.07 -3.97
CA CYS A 147 -7.54 15.37 -3.73
C CYS A 147 -7.73 16.61 -2.85
N LEU A 148 -7.03 16.67 -1.71
CA LEU A 148 -7.08 17.83 -0.80
C LEU A 148 -6.66 19.12 -1.50
N LYS A 149 -5.58 19.09 -2.29
CA LYS A 149 -5.12 20.22 -3.08
C LYS A 149 -6.14 20.66 -4.13
N ASN A 150 -6.84 19.72 -4.75
CA ASN A 150 -7.90 20.04 -5.69
C ASN A 150 -9.09 20.74 -5.00
N ASP A 151 -9.47 20.27 -3.82
CA ASP A 151 -10.57 20.84 -3.04
C ASP A 151 -10.18 22.20 -2.44
N ALA A 152 -8.92 22.35 -2.04
CA ALA A 152 -8.35 23.59 -1.50
C ALA A 152 -8.49 24.78 -2.46
N ARG A 153 -8.63 24.55 -3.77
CA ARG A 153 -8.87 25.61 -4.77
C ARG A 153 -10.08 26.49 -4.45
N TRP A 154 -11.09 25.90 -3.81
CA TRP A 154 -12.32 26.60 -3.45
C TRP A 154 -12.27 27.18 -2.04
N LEU A 155 -11.19 26.91 -1.30
CA LEU A 155 -11.02 27.27 0.10
C LEU A 155 -9.90 28.28 0.31
N VAL A 156 -9.06 28.58 -0.69
CA VAL A 156 -7.87 29.45 -0.51
C VAL A 156 -8.22 30.77 0.17
N ASP A 157 -9.33 31.39 -0.25
CA ASP A 157 -9.76 32.69 0.28
C ASP A 157 -10.26 32.62 1.74
N ASP A 158 -10.57 31.43 2.25
CA ASP A 158 -11.00 31.21 3.64
C ASP A 158 -9.81 31.02 4.60
N PHE A 159 -8.59 30.89 4.08
CA PHE A 159 -7.38 30.66 4.88
C PHE A 159 -6.50 31.91 4.95
N ASP A 160 -6.17 32.36 6.16
CA ASP A 160 -5.13 33.39 6.34
C ASP A 160 -3.73 32.77 6.29
N LEU A 161 -3.16 32.69 5.09
CA LEU A 161 -1.82 32.14 4.86
C LEU A 161 -0.70 33.07 5.34
N ARG A 162 -0.98 34.33 5.72
CA ARG A 162 0.02 35.25 6.26
C ARG A 162 0.48 34.81 7.66
N GLY A 163 -0.39 34.15 8.40
CA GLY A 163 -0.11 33.60 9.74
C GLY A 163 0.86 32.42 9.74
N ALA A 164 1.21 31.86 8.57
CA ALA A 164 2.15 30.75 8.45
C ALA A 164 3.63 31.14 8.64
N ASP A 165 3.94 32.43 8.87
CA ASP A 165 5.28 32.95 9.22
C ASP A 165 6.42 32.37 8.37
N HIS A 166 6.23 32.36 7.03
CA HIS A 166 7.16 31.80 6.05
C HIS A 166 7.48 30.30 6.19
N ARG A 167 6.89 29.60 7.17
CA ARG A 167 7.17 28.18 7.45
C ARG A 167 6.70 27.25 6.34
N LEU A 168 5.74 27.70 5.53
CA LEU A 168 5.19 26.94 4.40
C LEU A 168 5.74 27.41 3.04
N ASP A 169 6.75 28.28 2.99
CA ASP A 169 7.26 28.83 1.72
C ASP A 169 8.05 27.80 0.89
N PHE A 170 8.34 26.63 1.44
CA PHE A 170 8.81 25.48 0.67
C PHE A 170 7.73 24.87 -0.24
N LEU A 171 6.46 25.23 -0.03
CA LEU A 171 5.32 24.84 -0.87
C LEU A 171 5.07 25.91 -1.94
N ALA A 172 4.94 25.45 -3.19
CA ALA A 172 4.98 26.33 -4.35
C ALA A 172 3.70 27.16 -4.56
N THR A 173 2.54 26.69 -4.08
CA THR A 173 1.25 27.33 -4.34
C THR A 173 0.43 27.48 -3.06
N ASP A 174 -0.48 28.45 -3.04
CA ASP A 174 -1.41 28.62 -1.90
C ASP A 174 -2.32 27.40 -1.71
N GLN A 175 -2.67 26.69 -2.80
CA GLN A 175 -3.39 25.42 -2.69
C GLN A 175 -2.56 24.34 -2.00
N ASP A 176 -1.26 24.28 -2.26
CA ASP A 176 -0.35 23.36 -1.56
C ASP A 176 -0.28 23.71 -0.06
N LYS A 177 -0.21 25.01 0.28
CA LYS A 177 -0.20 25.48 1.66
C LYS A 177 -1.49 25.12 2.41
N VAL A 178 -2.65 25.37 1.81
CA VAL A 178 -3.96 25.01 2.40
C VAL A 178 -4.10 23.50 2.53
N ALA A 179 -3.73 22.73 1.51
CA ALA A 179 -3.77 21.27 1.57
C ALA A 179 -2.88 20.73 2.69
N ALA A 180 -1.68 21.28 2.87
CA ALA A 180 -0.78 20.90 3.96
C ALA A 180 -1.37 21.22 5.34
N LEU A 181 -2.04 22.36 5.51
CA LEU A 181 -2.72 22.72 6.76
C LEU A 181 -3.90 21.78 7.06
N LEU A 182 -4.74 21.48 6.08
CA LEU A 182 -5.85 20.53 6.22
C LEU A 182 -5.36 19.12 6.54
N PHE A 183 -4.27 18.70 5.90
CA PHE A 183 -3.64 17.42 6.16
C PHE A 183 -3.03 17.36 7.58
N ALA A 184 -2.35 18.42 8.01
CA ALA A 184 -1.79 18.54 9.35
C ALA A 184 -2.88 18.49 10.44
N ASN A 185 -4.00 19.20 10.25
CA ASN A 185 -5.12 19.18 11.20
C ASN A 185 -5.74 17.77 11.35
N ASN A 186 -5.79 17.00 10.26
CA ASN A 186 -6.26 15.61 10.32
C ASN A 186 -5.27 14.65 11.01
N ILE A 187 -3.97 14.93 10.97
CA ILE A 187 -2.93 14.08 11.58
C ILE A 187 -2.70 14.44 13.05
N VAL A 188 -2.62 15.73 13.36
CA VAL A 188 -2.34 16.23 14.72
C VAL A 188 -3.61 16.22 15.58
N GLY A 189 -4.78 16.14 14.95
CA GLY A 189 -6.08 16.34 15.61
C GLY A 189 -6.39 17.83 15.77
N PRO A 190 -7.64 18.19 16.11
CA PRO A 190 -7.94 19.53 16.58
C PRO A 190 -7.06 19.81 17.79
N ASP A 191 -6.44 20.98 17.82
CA ASP A 191 -5.48 21.43 18.84
C ASP A 191 -5.81 20.95 20.26
N ASP A 192 -5.14 19.87 20.69
CA ASP A 192 -5.28 19.30 22.04
C ASP A 192 -4.77 20.26 23.14
N PHE A 193 -4.15 21.39 22.77
CA PHE A 193 -3.46 22.29 23.69
C PHE A 193 -3.98 23.74 23.69
N GLY A 194 -4.97 24.09 22.87
CA GLY A 194 -5.57 25.44 22.85
C GLY A 194 -4.57 26.58 22.57
N LEU A 195 -3.60 26.33 21.69
CA LEU A 195 -2.52 27.25 21.30
C LEU A 195 -2.92 28.26 20.20
N TYR A 196 -4.12 28.14 19.64
CA TYR A 196 -4.63 29.03 18.58
C TYR A 196 -5.81 29.93 19.00
N GLU A 197 -6.04 30.13 20.31
CA GLU A 197 -6.87 31.24 20.84
C GLU A 197 -6.05 32.50 21.14
#